data_AF-A0A7C6EV51-F1
#
_entry.id   AF-A0A7C6EV51-F1
#
_cell.length_a   1.000
_cell.length_b   1.000
_cell.length_c   1.000
_cell.angle_alpha   90.00
_cell.angle_beta   90.00
_cell.angle_gamma   90.00
#
_symmetry.space_group_name_H-M   'P 1'
#
loop_
_entity.id
_entity.type
_entity.pdbx_description
1 polymer ?
#
loop_
_entity_poly.entity_id
_entity_poly.type
_entity_poly.pdbx_seq_one_letter_code
_entity_poly.pdbx_strand_id
1 'polypeptide(L)'
;MILLNFGHPLTEEHVQRIEELTGRKIQQIQDVNSQIDPGKKLAPQVVEIVDKLSYTSREWQTLPILINPPSLNVIGAVLLAELHGRMGYFPPIVRLRPVPGALPPRFEVAEVINLQEVRDQARRRRD
;
A
#
# COMPACT_ATOMS: atom_id res chain seq x y z
N MET A 1 -6.06 -12.45 -3.04
CA MET A 1 -4.94 -11.48 -2.93
C MET A 1 -4.74 -11.12 -1.49
N ILE A 2 -3.54 -10.67 -1.12
CA ILE A 2 -3.19 -10.23 0.24
C ILE A 2 -3.16 -8.71 0.25
N LEU A 3 -3.83 -8.08 1.21
CA LEU A 3 -3.75 -6.65 1.44
C LEU A 3 -2.86 -6.38 2.65
N LEU A 4 -1.79 -5.62 2.46
CA LEU A 4 -0.98 -5.09 3.55
C LEU A 4 -1.47 -3.67 3.87
N ASN A 5 -2.03 -3.49 5.06
CA ASN A 5 -2.60 -2.23 5.50
C ASN A 5 -1.64 -1.47 6.42
N PHE A 6 -1.02 -0.41 5.91
CA PHE A 6 -0.14 0.47 6.70
C PHE A 6 -0.88 1.71 7.23
N GLY A 7 -2.17 1.85 6.91
CA GLY A 7 -3.02 2.97 7.29
C GLY A 7 -3.96 2.64 8.46
N HIS A 8 -5.07 3.37 8.53
CA HIS A 8 -6.15 3.04 9.46
C HIS A 8 -6.87 1.74 9.05
N PRO A 9 -7.55 1.07 10.00
CA PRO A 9 -8.35 -0.12 9.69
C PRO A 9 -9.32 0.12 8.54
N LEU A 10 -9.35 -0.80 7.58
CA LEU A 10 -10.30 -0.77 6.47
C LEU A 10 -11.67 -1.27 6.92
N THR A 11 -12.72 -0.63 6.42
CA THR A 11 -14.10 -1.08 6.64
C THR A 11 -14.49 -2.20 5.67
N GLU A 12 -15.57 -2.92 5.95
CA GLU A 12 -16.13 -3.91 5.03
C GLU A 12 -16.48 -3.29 3.66
N GLU A 13 -17.00 -2.06 3.64
CA GLU A 13 -17.29 -1.30 2.41
C GLU A 13 -16.01 -1.05 1.60
N HIS A 14 -14.89 -0.72 2.29
CA HIS A 14 -13.60 -0.58 1.61
C HIS A 14 -13.14 -1.89 0.98
N VAL A 15 -13.23 -2.99 1.73
CA VAL A 15 -12.83 -4.32 1.25
C VAL A 15 -13.64 -4.70 0.02
N GLN A 16 -14.98 -4.59 0.08
CA GLN A 16 -15.86 -4.88 -1.05
C GLN A 16 -15.50 -4.02 -2.26
N ARG A 17 -15.31 -2.72 -2.07
CA ARG A 17 -14.97 -1.81 -3.16
C ARG A 17 -13.62 -2.12 -3.80
N ILE A 18 -12.63 -2.56 -3.02
CA ILE A 18 -11.33 -3.00 -3.55
C ILE A 18 -11.49 -4.27 -4.37
N GLU A 19 -12.27 -5.24 -3.91
CA GLU A 19 -12.52 -6.49 -4.65
C GLU A 19 -13.22 -6.22 -5.98
N GLU A 20 -14.19 -5.31 -6.02
CA GLU A 20 -14.86 -4.86 -7.25
C GLU A 20 -13.87 -4.23 -8.24
N LEU A 21 -13.06 -3.28 -7.77
CA LEU A 21 -12.10 -2.55 -8.62
C LEU A 21 -11.01 -3.46 -9.18
N THR A 22 -10.65 -4.51 -8.44
CA THR A 22 -9.57 -5.42 -8.83
C THR A 22 -10.07 -6.70 -9.51
N GLY A 23 -11.37 -7.01 -9.43
CA GLY A 23 -11.93 -8.29 -9.85
C GLY A 23 -11.37 -9.49 -9.07
N ARG A 24 -10.80 -9.28 -7.88
CA ARG A 24 -10.12 -10.32 -7.09
C ARG A 24 -10.52 -10.25 -5.62
N LYS A 25 -10.77 -11.41 -5.02
CA LYS A 25 -11.05 -11.52 -3.58
C LYS A 25 -9.82 -11.24 -2.71
N ILE A 26 -10.01 -10.50 -1.63
CA ILE A 26 -9.03 -10.33 -0.56
C ILE A 26 -9.14 -11.55 0.34
N GLN A 27 -8.08 -12.35 0.37
CA GLN A 27 -8.00 -13.57 1.17
C GLN A 27 -7.48 -13.29 2.58
N GLN A 28 -6.70 -12.24 2.73
CA GLN A 28 -6.09 -11.84 3.98
C GLN A 28 -5.82 -10.34 3.97
N ILE A 29 -6.13 -9.69 5.09
CA ILE A 29 -5.70 -8.33 5.41
C ILE A 29 -4.71 -8.45 6.57
N GLN A 30 -3.53 -7.85 6.41
CA GLN A 30 -2.54 -7.74 7.48
C GLN A 30 -2.38 -6.27 7.86
N ASP A 31 -2.83 -5.91 9.06
CA ASP A 31 -2.63 -4.57 9.61
C ASP A 31 -1.20 -4.41 10.13
N VAL A 32 -0.49 -3.42 9.60
CA VAL A 32 0.92 -3.14 9.87
C VAL A 32 1.03 -1.80 10.56
N ASN A 33 1.52 -1.80 11.80
CA ASN A 33 1.78 -0.56 12.52
C ASN A 33 2.92 0.22 11.84
N SER A 34 2.59 1.39 11.28
CA SER A 34 3.50 2.29 10.58
C SER A 34 4.03 3.43 11.45
N GLN A 35 3.86 3.36 12.78
CA GLN A 35 4.43 4.33 13.71
C GLN A 35 5.95 4.37 13.65
N ILE A 36 6.50 5.58 13.67
CA ILE A 36 7.94 5.85 13.65
C ILE A 36 8.30 6.82 14.78
N ASP A 37 9.55 6.78 15.19
CA ASP A 37 10.18 7.79 16.04
C ASP A 37 10.72 8.93 15.14
N PRO A 38 10.16 10.15 15.24
CA PRO A 38 10.58 11.28 14.42
C PRO A 38 11.99 11.78 14.74
N GLY A 39 12.56 11.41 15.89
CA GLY A 39 13.94 11.73 16.26
C GLY A 39 14.99 10.83 15.61
N LYS A 40 14.57 9.77 14.90
CA LYS A 40 15.47 8.79 14.27
C LYS A 40 15.39 8.83 12.75
N LYS A 41 16.39 8.22 12.11
CA LYS A 41 16.41 8.08 10.65
C LYS A 41 15.21 7.24 10.19
N LEU A 42 14.52 7.70 9.15
CA LEU A 42 13.28 7.06 8.68
C LEU A 42 13.53 5.73 7.96
N ALA A 43 14.52 5.65 7.06
CA ALA A 43 14.71 4.46 6.21
C ALA A 43 14.94 3.16 7.01
N PRO A 44 15.81 3.11 8.05
CA PRO A 44 15.96 1.90 8.87
C PRO A 44 14.66 1.49 9.57
N GLN A 45 13.86 2.46 10.03
CA GLN A 45 12.57 2.17 10.69
C GLN A 45 11.56 1.56 9.71
N VAL A 46 11.54 2.02 8.45
CA VAL A 46 10.69 1.42 7.41
C VAL A 46 11.14 -0.02 7.09
N VAL A 47 12.45 -0.28 7.03
CA VAL A 47 12.97 -1.65 6.89
C VAL A 47 12.49 -2.54 8.04
N GLU A 48 12.63 -2.07 9.29
CA GLU A 48 12.14 -2.80 10.46
C GLU A 48 10.62 -3.06 10.43
N ILE A 49 9.83 -2.10 9.94
CA ILE A 49 8.38 -2.27 9.76
C ILE A 49 8.09 -3.39 8.74
N VAL A 50 8.78 -3.39 7.60
CA VAL A 50 8.58 -4.39 6.54
C VAL A 50 9.10 -5.76 6.97
N ASP A 51 10.21 -5.84 7.71
CA ASP A 51 10.78 -7.09 8.20
C ASP A 51 9.86 -7.84 9.18
N LYS A 52 9.02 -7.12 9.94
CA LYS A 52 8.02 -7.74 10.83
C LYS A 52 7.00 -8.61 10.10
N LEU A 53 6.77 -8.39 8.81
CA LEU A 53 5.89 -9.22 7.99
C LEU A 53 6.43 -10.64 7.80
N SER A 54 7.73 -10.85 8.03
CA SER A 54 8.39 -12.17 7.98
C SER A 54 8.22 -12.93 6.67
N TYR A 55 7.92 -12.24 5.57
CA TYR A 55 7.89 -12.83 4.23
C TYR A 55 9.30 -13.12 3.73
N THR A 56 9.45 -14.31 3.16
CA THR A 56 10.64 -14.73 2.42
C THR A 56 10.78 -13.94 1.11
N SER A 57 12.00 -13.92 0.54
CA SER A 57 12.23 -13.30 -0.77
C SER A 57 11.33 -13.89 -1.87
N ARG A 58 11.03 -15.19 -1.80
CA ARG A 58 10.11 -15.84 -2.74
C ARG A 58 8.69 -15.34 -2.58
N GLU A 59 8.20 -15.16 -1.35
CA GLU A 59 6.86 -14.64 -1.08
C GLU A 59 6.71 -13.21 -1.58
N TRP A 60 7.70 -12.34 -1.32
CA TRP A 60 7.69 -10.97 -1.85
C TRP A 60 7.56 -10.89 -3.37
N GLN A 61 8.16 -11.85 -4.09
CA GLN A 61 8.16 -11.86 -5.56
C GLN A 61 6.95 -12.56 -6.17
N THR A 62 6.27 -13.43 -5.42
CA THR A 62 5.23 -14.33 -5.98
C THR A 62 3.83 -14.08 -5.43
N LEU A 63 3.70 -13.55 -4.21
CA LEU A 63 2.40 -13.29 -3.61
C LEU A 63 1.69 -12.12 -4.33
N PRO A 64 0.37 -12.24 -4.59
CA PRO A 64 -0.43 -11.14 -5.12
C PRO A 64 -0.74 -10.13 -4.01
N ILE A 65 0.20 -9.19 -3.79
CA ILE A 65 0.15 -8.19 -2.71
C ILE A 65 -0.43 -6.86 -3.21
N LEU A 66 -1.36 -6.29 -2.45
CA LEU A 66 -1.91 -4.95 -2.59
C LEU A 66 -1.58 -4.13 -1.34
N ILE A 67 -1.20 -2.86 -1.50
CA ILE A 67 -0.78 -2.01 -0.38
C ILE A 67 -1.85 -0.93 -0.12
N ASN A 68 -2.35 -0.83 1.11
CA ASN A 68 -2.94 0.43 1.58
C ASN A 68 -1.82 1.24 2.26
N PRO A 69 -1.38 2.37 1.67
CA PRO A 69 -0.22 3.10 2.16
C PRO A 69 -0.49 3.78 3.52
N PRO A 70 0.57 4.13 4.28
CA PRO A 70 0.42 4.90 5.51
C PRO A 70 -0.05 6.33 5.23
N SER A 71 -0.77 6.93 6.18
CA SER A 71 -1.30 8.29 6.05
C SER A 71 -0.22 9.36 5.93
N LEU A 72 0.97 9.14 6.51
CA LEU A 72 2.09 10.06 6.42
C LEU A 72 2.89 9.81 5.12
N ASN A 73 2.80 10.77 4.20
CA ASN A 73 3.34 10.66 2.84
C ASN A 73 4.83 10.29 2.76
N VAL A 74 5.67 10.80 3.67
CA VAL A 74 7.11 10.53 3.65
C VAL A 74 7.41 9.07 3.99
N ILE A 75 6.61 8.44 4.87
CA ILE A 75 6.70 7.00 5.16
C ILE A 75 6.30 6.23 3.90
N GLY A 76 5.21 6.63 3.25
CA GLY A 76 4.75 6.03 2.00
C GLY A 76 5.81 6.05 0.91
N ALA A 77 6.50 7.17 0.70
CA ALA A 77 7.57 7.28 -0.31
C ALA A 77 8.73 6.30 -0.05
N VAL A 78 9.20 6.23 1.20
CA VAL A 78 10.29 5.33 1.58
C VAL A 78 9.85 3.87 1.53
N LEU A 79 8.63 3.57 1.98
CA LEU A 79 8.04 2.23 1.93
C LEU A 79 7.95 1.72 0.48
N LEU A 80 7.51 2.55 -0.46
CA LEU A 80 7.42 2.16 -1.87
C LEU A 80 8.78 1.87 -2.49
N ALA A 81 9.82 2.61 -2.11
CA ALA A 81 11.19 2.33 -2.55
C ALA A 81 11.70 0.99 -1.99
N GLU A 82 11.46 0.73 -0.71
CA GLU A 82 11.82 -0.53 -0.03
C GLU A 82 11.10 -1.73 -0.66
N LEU A 83 9.77 -1.65 -0.81
CA LEU A 83 8.96 -2.71 -1.41
C LEU A 83 9.35 -2.98 -2.86
N HIS A 84 9.61 -1.94 -3.65
CA HIS A 84 10.08 -2.11 -5.03
C HIS A 84 11.39 -2.91 -5.11
N GLY A 85 12.31 -2.71 -4.15
CA GLY A 85 13.54 -3.49 -4.05
C GLY A 85 13.29 -4.98 -3.73
N ARG A 86 12.37 -5.28 -2.81
CA ARG A 86 12.05 -6.66 -2.41
C ARG A 86 11.24 -7.41 -3.45
N MET A 87 10.30 -6.72 -4.09
CA MET A 87 9.31 -7.30 -5.01
C MET A 87 9.83 -7.35 -6.45
N GLY A 88 10.77 -6.48 -6.83
CA GLY A 88 11.28 -6.35 -8.20
C GLY A 88 10.37 -5.56 -9.15
N TYR A 89 9.24 -5.06 -8.64
CA TYR A 89 8.28 -4.20 -9.34
C TYR A 89 7.58 -3.28 -8.33
N PHE A 90 6.98 -2.19 -8.80
CA PHE A 90 6.20 -1.32 -7.90
C PHE A 90 4.85 -1.98 -7.56
N PRO A 91 4.52 -2.17 -6.27
CA PRO A 91 3.24 -2.76 -5.90
C PRO A 91 2.06 -1.85 -6.28
N PRO A 92 0.88 -2.41 -6.59
CA PRO A 92 -0.33 -1.61 -6.68
C PRO A 92 -0.71 -1.05 -5.31
N ILE A 93 -1.34 0.13 -5.29
CA ILE A 93 -1.77 0.80 -4.05
C ILE A 93 -3.26 1.14 -4.06
N VAL A 94 -3.86 1.14 -2.88
CA VAL A 94 -5.22 1.69 -2.65
C VAL A 94 -5.12 3.19 -2.44
N ARG A 95 -6.03 3.96 -3.05
CA ARG A 95 -6.23 5.37 -2.70
C ARG A 95 -7.59 5.56 -2.04
N LEU A 96 -7.56 5.98 -0.77
CA LEU A 96 -8.73 6.46 -0.07
C LEU A 96 -8.92 7.96 -0.31
N ARG A 97 -10.17 8.42 -0.34
CA ARG A 97 -10.51 9.84 -0.36
C ARG A 97 -11.64 10.15 0.63
N PRO A 98 -11.70 11.36 1.21
CA PRO A 98 -12.83 11.74 2.04
C PRO A 98 -14.10 11.82 1.19
N VAL A 99 -15.23 11.47 1.78
CA VAL A 99 -16.56 11.65 1.16
C VAL A 99 -17.04 13.07 1.50
N PRO A 100 -17.21 13.95 0.50
CA PRO A 100 -17.62 15.33 0.75
C PRO A 100 -18.99 15.39 1.45
N GLY A 101 -19.09 16.20 2.50
CA GLY A 101 -20.34 16.41 3.24
C GLY A 101 -20.77 15.26 4.16
N ALA A 102 -19.96 14.20 4.31
CA ALA A 102 -20.29 13.11 5.23
C ALA A 102 -20.17 13.55 6.70
N LEU A 103 -21.20 13.24 7.49
CA LEU A 103 -21.23 13.43 8.93
C LEU A 103 -21.70 12.13 9.60
N PRO A 104 -20.83 11.42 10.36
CA PRO A 104 -19.43 11.76 10.64
C PRO A 104 -18.51 11.66 9.40
N PRO A 105 -17.30 12.25 9.46
CA PRO A 105 -16.31 12.10 8.38
C PRO A 105 -16.05 10.63 8.05
N ARG A 106 -16.15 10.28 6.78
CA ARG A 106 -15.82 8.95 6.28
C ARG A 106 -14.98 9.04 5.02
N PHE A 107 -14.26 7.96 4.73
CA PHE A 107 -13.47 7.79 3.53
C PHE A 107 -14.06 6.68 2.68
N GLU A 108 -13.81 6.74 1.37
CA GLU A 108 -14.15 5.69 0.42
C GLU A 108 -12.92 5.32 -0.43
N VAL A 109 -12.92 4.11 -0.97
CA VAL A 109 -11.90 3.66 -1.92
C VAL A 109 -12.17 4.31 -3.27
N ALA A 110 -11.34 5.28 -3.62
CA ALA A 110 -11.45 6.03 -4.85
C ALA A 110 -10.94 5.23 -6.06
N GLU A 111 -9.79 4.58 -5.89
CA GLU A 111 -9.09 3.85 -6.95
C GLU A 111 -8.09 2.85 -6.38
N VAL A 112 -7.72 1.89 -7.23
CA VAL A 112 -6.53 1.04 -7.06
C VAL A 112 -5.56 1.41 -8.17
N ILE A 113 -4.39 1.90 -7.80
CA ILE A 113 -3.41 2.47 -8.73
C ILE A 113 -2.32 1.42 -9.01
N ASN A 114 -2.11 1.11 -10.29
CA ASN A 114 -0.99 0.29 -10.73
C ASN A 114 0.28 1.13 -10.87
N LEU A 115 1.09 1.20 -9.79
CA LEU A 115 2.32 2.00 -9.79
C LEU A 115 3.37 1.49 -10.80
N GLN A 116 3.38 0.19 -11.10
CA GLN A 116 4.27 -0.37 -12.10
C GLN A 116 3.91 0.17 -13.50
N GLU A 117 2.63 0.22 -13.84
CA GLU A 117 2.15 0.83 -15.08
C GLU A 117 2.46 2.33 -15.14
N VAL A 118 2.27 3.07 -14.05
CA VAL A 118 2.65 4.50 -13.96
C VAL A 118 4.14 4.69 -14.31
N ARG A 119 5.02 3.86 -13.75
CA ARG A 119 6.46 3.87 -14.06
C ARG A 119 6.72 3.57 -15.53
N ASP A 120 6.09 2.54 -16.08
CA ASP A 120 6.35 2.09 -17.44
C ASP A 120 5.85 3.11 -18.47
N GLN A 121 4.71 3.74 -18.23
CA GLN A 121 4.24 4.89 -19.01
C GLN A 121 5.17 6.10 -18.88
N ALA A 122 5.67 6.40 -17.67
CA ALA A 122 6.63 7.48 -17.47
C ALA A 122 7.94 7.26 -18.23
N ARG A 123 8.42 6.01 -18.33
CA ARG A 123 9.63 5.67 -19.10
C ARG A 123 9.48 5.96 -20.60
N ARG A 124 8.29 5.77 -21.17
CA ARG A 124 8.00 6.06 -22.58
C ARG A 124 8.01 7.55 -22.93
N ARG A 125 7.99 8.45 -21.93
CA ARG A 125 7.98 9.91 -22.10
C ARG A 125 9.35 10.56 -21.86
N ARG A 126 10.41 9.77 -21.70
CA ARG A 126 11.78 10.27 -21.41
C ARG A 126 12.56 10.66 -22.67
N ASP A 127 11.99 10.38 -23.82
CA ASP A 127 12.45 10.84 -25.13
C ASP A 127 11.79 12.19 -25.47
#